data_AF-A0A223ZUN5-F1
#
_entry.id   AF-A0A223ZUN5-F1
#
_cell.length_a   1.000
_cell.length_b   1.000
_cell.length_c   1.000
_cell.angle_alpha   90.00
_cell.angle_beta   90.00
_cell.angle_gamma   90.00
#
_symmetry.space_group_name_H-M   'P 1'
#
loop_
_entity.id
_entity.type
_entity.pdbx_description
1 polymer ?
#
loop_
_entity_poly.entity_id
_entity_poly.type
_entity_poly.pdbx_seq_one_letter_code
_entity_poly.pdbx_strand_id
1 'polypeptide(L)' 'GIQSGLGSAFADPKSKKKNPMTIGAATEVIATEGCIVTAGGLDTHIHFICPQQIEHALASGITTMIGGGT' A
#
# COMPACT_ATOMS: atom_id res chain seq x y z
N GLY A 1 3.29 -8.71 -4.89
CA GLY A 1 2.86 -7.46 -4.23
C GLY A 1 1.43 -7.10 -4.61
N ILE A 2 0.47 -7.98 -4.31
CA ILE A 2 -0.96 -7.65 -4.36
C ILE A 2 -1.47 -7.69 -2.92
N GLN A 3 -2.56 -6.96 -2.63
CA GLN A 3 -3.27 -7.15 -1.37
C GLN A 3 -4.02 -8.49 -1.42
N SER A 4 -3.44 -9.55 -0.86
CA SER A 4 -3.99 -10.91 -0.91
C SER A 4 -4.98 -11.23 0.21
N GLY A 5 -5.20 -10.31 1.16
CA GLY A 5 -6.15 -10.48 2.25
C GLY A 5 -6.30 -9.22 3.11
N LEU A 6 -7.42 -9.14 3.83
CA LEU A 6 -7.67 -8.14 4.88
C LEU A 6 -8.38 -8.85 6.03
N GLY A 7 -7.93 -8.66 7.27
CA GLY A 7 -8.53 -9.30 8.43
C GLY A 7 -7.55 -9.53 9.57
N SER A 8 -7.70 -10.66 10.27
CA SER A 8 -6.80 -11.08 11.35
C SER A 8 -6.04 -12.35 10.97
N ALA A 9 -4.77 -12.44 11.37
CA ALA A 9 -3.98 -13.68 11.32
C ALA A 9 -4.45 -14.72 12.37
N PHE A 10 -5.17 -14.24 13.38
CA PHE A 10 -5.75 -15.08 14.43
C PHE A 10 -7.17 -15.50 14.08
N ALA A 11 -7.60 -16.63 14.64
CA ALA A 11 -8.98 -17.09 14.49
C ALA A 11 -9.95 -16.11 15.16
N ASP A 12 -11.13 -15.94 14.55
CA ASP A 12 -12.20 -15.16 15.16
C ASP A 12 -12.55 -15.78 16.54
N PRO A 13 -12.49 -15.00 17.64
CA PRO A 13 -12.79 -15.51 18.98
C PRO A 13 -14.17 -16.16 19.11
N LYS A 14 -15.17 -15.71 18.34
CA LYS A 14 -16.54 -16.24 18.39
C LYS A 14 -16.72 -17.47 17.52
N SER A 15 -16.44 -17.38 16.21
CA SER A 15 -16.69 -18.48 15.28
C SER A 15 -15.58 -19.53 15.23
N LYS A 16 -14.41 -19.24 15.81
CA LYS A 16 -13.17 -20.06 15.72
C LYS A 16 -12.66 -20.28 14.30
N LYS A 17 -13.24 -19.60 13.30
CA LYS A 17 -12.79 -19.68 11.90
C LYS A 17 -11.51 -18.87 11.71
N LYS A 18 -10.57 -19.44 10.95
CA LYS A 18 -9.31 -18.79 10.58
C LYS A 18 -9.46 -18.14 9.20
N ASN A 19 -8.96 -16.91 9.05
CA ASN A 19 -8.78 -16.30 7.74
C ASN A 19 -7.54 -16.86 7.02
N PRO A 20 -7.45 -16.79 5.69
CA PRO A 20 -6.27 -17.25 4.94
C PRO A 20 -5.00 -16.40 5.17
N MET A 21 -4.97 -15.53 6.18
CA MET A 21 -3.83 -14.65 6.48
C MET A 21 -2.78 -15.37 7.33
N THR A 22 -1.97 -16.21 6.68
CA THR A 22 -0.93 -17.01 7.35
C THR A 22 0.38 -16.24 7.47
N ILE A 23 0.93 -16.19 8.68
CA ILE A 23 2.29 -15.74 8.97
C ILE A 23 3.16 -17.00 9.13
N GLY A 24 4.21 -17.13 8.32
CA GLY A 24 5.11 -18.28 8.30
C GLY A 24 6.57 -17.87 8.23
N ALA A 25 7.46 -18.83 7.97
CA ALA A 25 8.91 -18.60 7.97
C ALA A 25 9.39 -17.57 6.92
N ALA A 26 8.61 -17.33 5.86
CA ALA A 26 8.92 -16.41 4.78
C ALA A 26 8.10 -15.10 4.84
N THR A 27 7.48 -14.78 5.98
CA THR A 27 6.67 -13.57 6.14
C THR A 27 7.50 -12.45 6.76
N GLU A 28 7.62 -11.33 6.03
CA GLU A 28 8.15 -10.06 6.56
C GLU A 28 7.03 -9.25 7.23
N VAL A 29 7.37 -8.44 8.24
CA VAL A 29 6.39 -7.69 9.05
C VAL A 29 6.72 -6.20 9.08
N ILE A 30 5.71 -5.38 8.80
CA ILE A 30 5.74 -3.92 8.98
C ILE A 30 4.77 -3.57 10.10
N ALA A 31 5.26 -2.95 11.17
CA ALA A 31 4.45 -2.48 12.29
C ALA A 31 3.69 -1.20 11.90
N THR A 32 2.39 -1.14 12.19
CA THR A 32 1.52 0.00 11.84
C THR A 32 0.54 0.36 12.96
N GLU A 33 0.83 -0.04 14.21
CA GLU A 33 0.06 0.37 15.37
C GLU A 33 0.07 1.89 15.55
N GLY A 34 -1.11 2.48 15.74
CA GLY A 34 -1.26 3.95 15.81
C GLY A 34 -1.12 4.69 14.48
N CYS A 35 -0.92 3.99 13.37
CA CYS A 35 -0.85 4.60 12.03
C CYS A 35 -2.20 4.51 11.29
N ILE A 36 -2.38 5.39 10.30
CA ILE A 36 -3.42 5.26 9.28
C ILE A 36 -2.74 4.76 8.01
N VAL A 37 -3.31 3.70 7.41
CA VAL A 37 -2.84 3.14 6.13
C VAL A 37 -3.86 3.48 5.05
N THR A 38 -3.41 4.11 3.96
CA THR A 38 -4.23 4.45 2.79
C THR A 38 -3.69 3.76 1.54
N ALA A 39 -4.49 3.72 0.48
CA ALA A 39 -3.94 3.49 -0.85
C ALA A 39 -2.96 4.63 -1.22
N GLY A 40 -2.06 4.36 -2.15
CA GLY A 40 -1.26 5.41 -2.77
C GLY A 40 -2.09 6.30 -3.69
N GLY A 41 -1.73 7.57 -3.77
CA GLY A 41 -2.42 8.54 -4.62
C GLY A 41 -2.20 8.29 -6.11
N LEU A 42 -3.20 8.67 -6.91
CA LEU A 42 -3.18 8.67 -8.36
C LEU A 42 -3.33 10.12 -8.84
N ASP A 43 -2.27 10.67 -9.44
CA ASP A 43 -2.31 11.98 -10.08
C ASP A 43 -2.44 11.80 -11.60
N THR A 44 -3.50 12.36 -12.19
CA THR A 44 -3.83 12.21 -13.61
C THR A 44 -3.54 13.46 -14.44
N HIS A 45 -2.98 14.50 -13.84
CA HIS A 45 -2.72 15.77 -14.52
C HIS A 45 -1.26 16.21 -14.35
N ILE A 46 -0.34 15.27 -14.59
CA ILE A 46 1.09 15.56 -14.56
C ILE A 46 1.54 16.16 -15.90
N HIS A 47 2.28 17.26 -15.81
CA HIS A 47 3.15 17.71 -16.87
C HIS A 47 4.55 17.17 -16.59
N PHE A 48 5.05 16.23 -17.40
CA PHE A 48 6.38 15.64 -17.25
C PHE A 48 7.45 16.61 -17.74
N ILE A 49 7.74 17.63 -16.92
CA ILE A 49 8.70 18.69 -17.22
C ILE A 49 10.11 18.24 -16.82
N CYS A 50 10.22 17.54 -15.70
CA CYS A 50 11.50 17.05 -15.23
C CYS A 50 11.37 15.79 -14.36
N PRO A 51 12.36 14.88 -14.37
CA PRO A 51 12.30 13.63 -13.61
C PRO A 51 12.24 13.83 -12.09
N GLN A 52 12.69 14.98 -11.58
CA GLN A 52 12.67 15.31 -10.16
C GLN A 52 11.25 15.37 -9.58
N GLN A 53 10.23 15.61 -10.43
CA GLN A 53 8.83 15.59 -10.00
C GLN A 53 8.42 14.22 -9.43
N ILE A 54 9.04 13.12 -9.88
CA ILE A 54 8.72 11.75 -9.44
C ILE A 54 9.02 11.60 -7.94
N GLU A 55 10.20 12.04 -7.49
CA GLU A 55 10.58 11.96 -6.08
C GLU A 55 9.68 12.83 -5.19
N HIS A 56 9.28 14.01 -5.68
CA HIS A 56 8.36 14.88 -4.96
C HIS A 56 6.95 14.26 -4.83
N ALA A 57 6.45 13.66 -5.91
CA ALA A 57 5.18 12.95 -5.92
C ALA A 57 5.21 11.76 -4.95
N LEU A 58 6.27 10.95 -4.99
CA LEU A 58 6.41 9.80 -4.09
C LEU A 58 6.47 10.21 -2.62
N ALA A 59 7.26 11.24 -2.28
CA ALA A 59 7.39 11.74 -0.91
C ALA A 59 6.07 12.30 -0.34
N SER A 60 5.14 12.73 -1.20
CA SER A 60 3.79 13.18 -0.81
C SER A 60 2.74 12.07 -0.79
N GLY A 61 3.11 10.83 -1.11
CA GLY A 61 2.21 9.67 -1.10
C GLY A 61 1.53 9.36 -2.44
N ILE A 62 1.94 10.00 -3.54
CA ILE A 62 1.49 9.63 -4.89
C ILE A 62 2.32 8.44 -5.38
N THR A 63 1.66 7.34 -5.73
CA THR A 63 2.34 6.13 -6.24
C THR A 63 2.11 5.91 -7.72
N THR A 64 1.21 6.67 -8.35
CA THR A 64 0.92 6.60 -9.77
C THR A 64 0.76 7.98 -10.37
N MET A 65 1.45 8.23 -11.49
CA MET A 65 1.44 9.50 -12.23
C MET A 65 1.03 9.24 -13.68
N ILE A 66 0.00 9.92 -14.16
CA ILE A 66 -0.45 9.90 -15.56
C ILE A 66 -0.39 11.33 -16.09
N GLY A 67 0.15 11.50 -17.29
CA GLY A 67 0.44 12.83 -17.82
C GLY A 67 1.12 12.80 -19.18
N GLY A 68 1.68 13.95 -19.58
CA GLY A 68 2.44 14.11 -20.83
C GLY A 68 3.49 15.21 -20.70
N GLY A 69 4.49 15.20 -21.58
CA GLY A 69 5.61 16.14 -21.55
C GLY A 69 6.77 15.64 -22.41
N THR A 70 7.85 16.42 -22.46
CA THR A 70 9.09 16.10 -23.20
C THR A 70 10.30 16.52 -22.39
#